data_AF-G9P402-F1
#
_entry.id   AF-G9P402-F1
#
_cell.length_a   1.000
_cell.length_b   1.000
_cell.length_c   1.000
_cell.angle_alpha   90.00
_cell.angle_beta   90.00
_cell.angle_gamma   90.00
#
_symmetry.space_group_name_H-M   'P 1'
#
loop_
_entity.id
_entity.type
_entity.pdbx_description
1 polymer ?
#
loop_
_entity_poly.entity_id
_entity_poly.type
_entity_poly.pdbx_seq_one_letter_code
_entity_poly.pdbx_strand_id
1 'polypeptide(L)'
;METQSTAFPHFTLLPVELRLAIWFYCLPHRVVQRDDPYEVERLRNEHKCWSARPSFKNAAPPRIASVCRESRRVAMRWGKMVSQNYSWNLGPIWIQPRLDTYHLNFTSEAAEAILEDGLDKELVDEFIKDGLNWLDAVPLSIPCEYYFEFDLGLQDVSRRRWLPRIEIRDELVDEDLNVVYNEYAYYGPRPFTNISLSATMVFITIHAKRRHAVASGLFGLLLDAPVQLVDFDDEQNIRSFHALFERDMHNRKRTEVIKLFSLILSPIFRSRVQDWTEKVDWLMMATAWLRAKMKWENCIPFDGDPFSAWNPIIDEFPDGRREVYMGDGEDNVNRFDHDNPWVIQAKKELPRVRPKILFMLCTDDCDVDGNVGMVPSVQHPVARNDFFEVSSYEHL
;
A
#
# COMPACT_ATOMS: atom_id res chain seq x y z
N MET A 1 26.61 -26.08 -33.66
CA MET A 1 26.08 -25.09 -32.71
C MET A 1 26.65 -23.75 -33.12
N GLU A 2 25.88 -22.96 -33.84
CA GLU A 2 26.26 -21.57 -34.14
C GLU A 2 26.17 -20.76 -32.85
N THR A 3 27.30 -20.23 -32.42
CA THR A 3 27.39 -19.21 -31.37
C THR A 3 26.71 -17.94 -31.88
N GLN A 4 25.44 -17.77 -31.51
CA GLN A 4 24.77 -16.48 -31.68
C GLN A 4 25.58 -15.40 -30.95
N SER A 5 25.99 -14.37 -31.69
CA SER A 5 26.59 -13.16 -31.11
C SER A 5 25.63 -12.60 -30.06
N THR A 6 26.05 -12.60 -28.80
CA THR A 6 25.29 -12.02 -27.68
C THR A 6 25.35 -10.49 -27.66
N ALA A 7 26.15 -9.88 -28.54
CA ALA A 7 26.18 -8.45 -28.74
C ALA A 7 25.08 -8.03 -29.72
N PHE A 8 24.27 -7.05 -29.33
CA PHE A 8 23.38 -6.30 -30.22
C PHE A 8 24.10 -5.00 -30.64
N PRO A 9 25.01 -5.04 -31.64
CA PRO A 9 25.88 -3.92 -32.00
C PRO A 9 25.11 -2.69 -32.48
N HIS A 10 23.86 -2.87 -32.89
CA HIS A 10 23.01 -1.79 -33.35
C HIS A 10 22.60 -0.84 -32.22
N PHE A 11 22.60 -1.28 -30.95
CA PHE A 11 22.25 -0.38 -29.85
C PHE A 11 23.19 0.81 -29.78
N THR A 12 24.50 0.60 -29.94
CA THR A 12 25.50 1.69 -29.87
C THR A 12 25.45 2.63 -31.07
N LEU A 13 24.81 2.21 -32.17
CA LEU A 13 24.61 3.03 -33.37
C LEU A 13 23.38 3.93 -33.28
N LEU A 14 22.50 3.70 -32.30
CA LEU A 14 21.33 4.55 -32.10
C LEU A 14 21.74 5.95 -31.60
N PRO A 15 21.04 7.02 -32.04
CA PRO A 15 21.12 8.34 -31.43
C PRO A 15 21.00 8.27 -29.90
N VAL A 16 21.70 9.17 -29.20
CA VAL A 16 21.76 9.16 -27.73
C VAL A 16 20.37 9.27 -27.11
N GLU A 17 19.48 10.04 -27.73
CA GLU A 17 18.10 10.24 -27.30
C GLU A 17 17.32 8.93 -27.30
N LEU A 18 17.47 8.12 -28.35
CA LEU A 18 16.81 6.82 -28.44
C LEU A 18 17.39 5.82 -27.43
N ARG A 19 18.71 5.81 -27.22
CA ARG A 19 19.33 4.94 -26.21
C ARG A 19 18.87 5.28 -24.80
N LEU A 20 18.82 6.57 -24.46
CA LEU A 20 18.31 7.04 -23.18
C LEU A 20 16.82 6.72 -22.99
N ALA A 21 16.00 6.87 -24.06
CA ALA A 21 14.60 6.49 -24.03
C ALA A 21 14.43 4.98 -23.80
N ILE A 22 15.17 4.14 -24.52
CA ILE A 22 15.16 2.68 -24.31
C ILE A 22 15.49 2.35 -22.85
N TRP A 23 16.56 2.93 -22.29
CA TRP A 23 16.90 2.69 -20.89
C TRP A 23 15.80 3.13 -19.93
N PHE A 24 15.15 4.26 -20.20
CA PHE A 24 14.03 4.74 -19.39
C PHE A 24 12.85 3.76 -19.42
N TYR A 25 12.46 3.29 -20.61
CA TYR A 25 11.38 2.30 -20.76
C TYR A 25 11.71 0.90 -20.22
N CYS A 26 13.00 0.62 -19.98
CA CYS A 26 13.42 -0.60 -19.31
C CYS A 26 13.49 -0.48 -17.78
N LEU A 27 13.25 0.71 -17.20
CA LEU A 27 13.14 0.85 -15.74
C LEU A 27 11.92 0.06 -15.25
N PRO A 28 12.04 -0.71 -14.16
CA PRO A 28 10.92 -1.48 -13.63
C PRO A 28 9.93 -0.56 -12.93
N HIS A 29 8.64 -0.89 -13.04
CA HIS A 29 7.60 -0.35 -12.16
C HIS A 29 7.55 -1.21 -10.90
N ARG A 30 7.95 -0.68 -9.76
CA ARG A 30 8.06 -1.45 -8.52
C ARG A 30 7.07 -1.01 -7.47
N VAL A 31 6.73 -1.94 -6.60
CA VAL A 31 6.11 -1.64 -5.32
C VAL A 31 7.22 -1.60 -4.27
N VAL A 32 7.53 -0.41 -3.77
CA VAL A 32 8.58 -0.19 -2.77
C VAL A 32 7.96 -0.24 -1.39
N GLN A 33 8.47 -1.10 -0.52
CA GLN A 33 7.88 -1.34 0.79
C GLN A 33 8.63 -0.56 1.87
N ARG A 34 7.89 0.13 2.74
CA ARG A 34 8.31 0.49 4.10
C ARG A 34 8.01 -0.73 4.97
N ASP A 35 9.01 -1.60 5.12
CA ASP A 35 8.90 -2.88 5.80
C ASP A 35 9.19 -2.75 7.29
N ASP A 36 8.33 -3.34 8.11
CA ASP A 36 8.55 -3.52 9.53
C ASP A 36 9.07 -4.95 9.85
N PRO A 37 10.10 -5.12 10.70
CA PRO A 37 10.61 -6.43 11.11
C PRO A 37 9.56 -7.38 11.68
N TYR A 38 8.59 -6.90 12.45
CA TYR A 38 7.56 -7.74 13.06
C TYR A 38 6.53 -8.19 12.04
N GLU A 39 6.10 -7.31 11.13
CA GLU A 39 5.21 -7.71 10.04
C GLU A 39 5.89 -8.77 9.15
N VAL A 40 7.19 -8.58 8.87
CA VAL A 40 8.00 -9.59 8.17
C VAL A 40 8.06 -10.90 8.96
N GLU A 41 8.18 -10.87 10.29
CA GLU A 41 8.16 -12.05 11.15
C GLU A 41 6.79 -12.75 11.17
N ARG A 42 5.70 -11.99 11.28
CA ARG A 42 4.33 -12.48 11.21
C ARG A 42 4.09 -13.23 9.90
N LEU A 43 4.41 -12.59 8.77
CA LEU A 43 4.31 -13.20 7.43
C LEU A 43 5.21 -14.42 7.28
N ARG A 44 6.40 -14.44 7.88
CA ARG A 44 7.28 -15.63 7.89
C ARG A 44 6.60 -16.79 8.59
N ASN A 45 5.97 -16.55 9.72
CA ASN A 45 5.28 -17.57 10.52
C ASN A 45 4.04 -18.09 9.79
N GLU A 46 3.17 -17.20 9.33
CA GLU A 46 1.91 -17.56 8.66
C GLU A 46 2.14 -18.21 7.30
N HIS A 47 2.98 -17.59 6.45
CA HIS A 47 3.25 -18.11 5.12
C HIS A 47 4.31 -19.20 5.09
N LYS A 48 4.99 -19.46 6.22
CA LYS A 48 6.14 -20.39 6.37
C LYS A 48 7.32 -20.04 5.46
N CYS A 49 7.62 -18.75 5.28
CA CYS A 49 8.63 -18.25 4.32
C CYS A 49 9.72 -17.41 4.99
N TRP A 50 10.80 -18.04 5.42
CA TRP A 50 11.79 -17.49 6.38
C TRP A 50 12.83 -16.49 5.84
N SER A 51 12.73 -16.03 4.60
CA SER A 51 13.74 -15.14 4.02
C SER A 51 13.32 -13.67 4.07
N ALA A 52 14.18 -12.78 4.59
CA ALA A 52 14.05 -11.32 4.42
C ALA A 52 14.78 -10.82 3.16
N ARG A 53 15.51 -11.69 2.44
CA ARG A 53 16.23 -11.26 1.24
C ARG A 53 15.30 -10.70 0.15
N PRO A 54 14.04 -11.14 -0.02
CA PRO A 54 13.10 -10.47 -0.93
C PRO A 54 12.94 -8.99 -0.62
N SER A 55 12.67 -8.62 0.64
CA SER A 55 12.59 -7.22 1.10
C SER A 55 13.86 -6.44 0.80
N PHE A 56 15.04 -6.97 1.15
CA PHE A 56 16.31 -6.30 0.85
C PHE A 56 16.59 -6.16 -0.65
N LYS A 57 16.23 -7.17 -1.45
CA LYS A 57 16.35 -7.12 -2.93
C LYS A 57 15.40 -6.08 -3.51
N ASN A 58 14.21 -5.95 -2.94
CA ASN A 58 13.25 -4.93 -3.32
C ASN A 58 13.82 -3.54 -2.97
N ALA A 59 14.33 -3.33 -1.76
CA ALA A 59 14.90 -2.05 -1.33
C ALA A 59 16.15 -1.60 -2.13
N ALA A 60 16.85 -2.50 -2.83
CA ALA A 60 18.06 -2.16 -3.58
C ALA A 60 17.77 -1.40 -4.90
N PRO A 61 18.76 -0.69 -5.49
CA PRO A 61 18.63 -0.13 -6.82
C PRO A 61 18.26 -1.19 -7.88
N PRO A 62 17.49 -0.82 -8.93
CA PRO A 62 17.04 -1.77 -9.94
C PRO A 62 18.23 -2.37 -10.66
N ARG A 63 18.12 -3.66 -11.04
CA ARG A 63 19.22 -4.40 -11.66
C ARG A 63 19.77 -3.73 -12.91
N ILE A 64 18.91 -3.04 -13.65
CA ILE A 64 19.31 -2.32 -14.86
C ILE A 64 20.41 -1.28 -14.61
N ALA A 65 20.49 -0.72 -13.40
CA ALA A 65 21.56 0.22 -12.99
C ALA A 65 22.96 -0.41 -12.96
N SER A 66 23.05 -1.74 -12.99
CA SER A 66 24.32 -2.48 -13.01
C SER A 66 24.81 -2.82 -14.43
N VAL A 67 23.97 -2.65 -15.46
CA VAL A 67 24.27 -3.07 -16.85
C VAL A 67 25.43 -2.27 -17.46
N CYS A 68 25.34 -0.93 -17.46
CA CYS A 68 26.39 -0.05 -17.98
C CYS A 68 26.29 1.36 -17.36
N ARG A 69 27.27 2.22 -17.65
CA ARG A 69 27.30 3.61 -17.14
C ARG A 69 26.10 4.43 -17.59
N GLU A 70 25.63 4.24 -18.82
CA GLU A 70 24.49 4.99 -19.35
C GLU A 70 23.18 4.60 -18.66
N SER A 71 22.89 3.31 -18.59
CA SER A 71 21.72 2.80 -17.86
C SER A 71 21.72 3.25 -16.39
N ARG A 72 22.89 3.20 -15.73
CA ARG A 72 23.04 3.70 -14.34
C ARG A 72 22.67 5.16 -14.20
N ARG A 73 23.13 6.01 -15.13
CA ARG A 73 22.79 7.45 -15.13
C ARG A 73 21.30 7.66 -15.31
N VAL A 74 20.64 6.85 -16.16
CA VAL A 74 19.18 6.91 -16.32
C VAL A 74 18.48 6.49 -15.03
N ALA A 75 18.86 5.37 -14.41
CA ALA A 75 18.27 4.94 -13.14
C ALA A 75 18.45 6.01 -12.03
N MET A 76 19.66 6.56 -11.88
CA MET A 76 19.97 7.60 -10.87
C MET A 76 19.35 8.97 -11.18
N ARG A 77 18.98 9.24 -12.44
CA ARG A 77 18.25 10.46 -12.80
C ARG A 77 16.80 10.41 -12.31
N TRP A 78 16.21 9.22 -12.25
CA TRP A 78 14.78 9.03 -11.99
C TRP A 78 14.49 8.36 -10.65
N GLY A 79 15.51 7.93 -9.91
CA GLY A 79 15.38 7.32 -8.60
C GLY A 79 16.47 7.73 -7.64
N LYS A 80 16.20 7.50 -6.36
CA LYS A 80 17.08 7.87 -5.25
C LYS A 80 17.01 6.82 -4.15
N MET A 81 18.09 6.70 -3.38
CA MET A 81 18.05 6.03 -2.08
C MET A 81 17.45 6.99 -1.06
N VAL A 82 16.50 6.50 -0.28
CA VAL A 82 15.84 7.25 0.78
C VAL A 82 16.09 6.49 2.08
N SER A 83 16.80 7.15 3.00
CA SER A 83 16.85 6.70 4.39
C SER A 83 15.50 7.00 5.03
N GLN A 84 14.95 6.02 5.74
CA GLN A 84 13.75 6.25 6.55
C GLN A 84 14.21 6.38 8.00
N ASN A 85 13.81 7.47 8.67
CA ASN A 85 14.33 7.91 9.96
C ASN A 85 13.76 7.13 11.16
N TYR A 86 13.71 5.79 11.11
CA TYR A 86 13.04 5.03 12.16
C TYR A 86 13.76 3.73 12.56
N SER A 87 13.59 3.35 13.83
CA SER A 87 14.04 2.11 14.44
C SER A 87 13.40 0.85 13.86
N TRP A 88 12.40 1.01 12.98
CA TRP A 88 11.48 -0.04 12.56
C TRP A 88 11.53 -0.35 11.06
N ASN A 89 12.52 0.16 10.31
CA ASN A 89 12.69 -0.23 8.91
C ASN A 89 13.93 -1.12 8.73
N LEU A 90 13.84 -2.08 7.81
CA LEU A 90 14.94 -2.96 7.42
C LEU A 90 16.16 -2.21 6.84
N GLY A 91 15.97 -1.00 6.33
CA GLY A 91 17.05 -0.13 5.89
C GLY A 91 16.65 0.83 4.76
N PRO A 92 17.61 1.59 4.19
CA PRO A 92 17.32 2.52 3.11
C PRO A 92 16.66 1.85 1.92
N ILE A 93 15.69 2.54 1.31
CA ILE A 93 14.94 2.04 0.15
C ILE A 93 15.30 2.83 -1.12
N TRP A 94 15.41 2.13 -2.24
CA TRP A 94 15.43 2.74 -3.56
C TRP A 94 14.02 3.00 -4.04
N ILE A 95 13.73 4.22 -4.48
CA ILE A 95 12.43 4.59 -5.05
C ILE A 95 12.58 5.46 -6.30
N GLN A 96 11.67 5.26 -7.25
CA GLN A 96 11.46 6.06 -8.46
C GLN A 96 10.06 6.67 -8.42
N PRO A 97 9.89 7.88 -7.85
CA PRO A 97 8.57 8.49 -7.62
C PRO A 97 7.59 8.48 -8.80
N ARG A 98 8.11 8.56 -10.03
CA ARG A 98 7.29 8.59 -11.26
C ARG A 98 6.82 7.21 -11.74
N LEU A 99 7.44 6.13 -11.31
CA LEU A 99 7.19 4.77 -11.81
C LEU A 99 6.70 3.82 -10.72
N ASP A 100 7.14 4.06 -9.48
CA ASP A 100 6.92 3.17 -8.36
C ASP A 100 5.63 3.49 -7.61
N THR A 101 5.18 2.54 -6.80
CA THR A 101 4.18 2.73 -5.75
C THR A 101 4.85 2.53 -4.41
N TYR A 102 4.65 3.45 -3.46
CA TYR A 102 5.16 3.34 -2.10
C TYR A 102 4.12 2.63 -1.23
N HIS A 103 4.52 1.57 -0.54
CA HIS A 103 3.64 0.71 0.24
C HIS A 103 4.04 0.66 1.72
N LEU A 104 3.08 0.90 2.61
CA LEU A 104 3.24 0.66 4.04
C LEU A 104 3.00 -0.82 4.34
N ASN A 105 4.04 -1.55 4.74
CA ASN A 105 3.94 -2.96 5.12
C ASN A 105 3.95 -3.09 6.64
N PHE A 106 2.93 -2.51 7.28
CA PHE A 106 2.70 -2.52 8.72
C PHE A 106 1.20 -2.45 8.95
N THR A 107 0.62 -3.40 9.69
CA THR A 107 -0.84 -3.51 9.87
C THR A 107 -1.28 -2.92 11.22
N SER A 108 -2.56 -2.56 11.34
CA SER A 108 -3.12 -2.10 12.63
C SER A 108 -2.99 -3.17 13.73
N GLU A 109 -3.19 -4.46 13.40
CA GLU A 109 -2.96 -5.57 14.35
C GLU A 109 -1.49 -5.67 14.80
N ALA A 110 -0.54 -5.47 13.89
CA ALA A 110 0.87 -5.40 14.26
C ALA A 110 1.15 -4.22 15.20
N ALA A 111 0.51 -3.07 14.95
CA ALA A 111 0.62 -1.90 15.80
C ALA A 111 0.12 -2.18 17.24
N GLU A 112 -1.07 -2.78 17.38
CA GLU A 112 -1.64 -3.17 18.69
C GLU A 112 -0.74 -4.15 19.47
N ALA A 113 -0.04 -5.04 18.76
CA ALA A 113 0.82 -6.04 19.39
C ALA A 113 2.13 -5.46 19.97
N ILE A 114 2.54 -4.27 19.54
CA ILE A 114 3.90 -3.75 19.78
C ILE A 114 3.89 -2.38 20.48
N LEU A 115 2.87 -1.56 20.26
CA LEU A 115 2.91 -0.12 20.56
C LEU A 115 2.02 0.29 21.74
N GLU A 116 2.38 1.40 22.38
CA GLU A 116 1.47 2.17 23.24
C GLU A 116 0.37 2.82 22.36
N ASP A 117 -0.81 3.06 22.96
CA ASP A 117 -2.00 3.59 22.28
C ASP A 117 -1.70 4.84 21.44
N GLY A 118 -2.05 4.84 20.15
CA GLY A 118 -1.97 6.00 19.24
C GLY A 118 -0.72 6.12 18.33
N LEU A 119 0.30 5.28 18.49
CA LEU A 119 1.52 5.33 17.64
C LEU A 119 1.27 4.82 16.20
N ASP A 120 0.20 4.05 15.97
CA ASP A 120 -0.20 3.58 14.64
C ASP A 120 -0.63 4.73 13.72
N LYS A 121 -1.30 5.75 14.27
CA LYS A 121 -1.70 6.95 13.54
C LYS A 121 -0.50 7.78 13.10
N GLU A 122 0.47 7.97 13.99
CA GLU A 122 1.71 8.72 13.70
C GLU A 122 2.48 8.06 12.54
N LEU A 123 2.55 6.72 12.50
CA LEU A 123 3.19 6.00 11.41
C LEU A 123 2.49 6.22 10.06
N VAL A 124 1.16 6.28 10.05
CA VAL A 124 0.39 6.55 8.82
C VAL A 124 0.55 8.00 8.37
N ASP A 125 0.50 8.97 9.28
CA ASP A 125 0.80 10.39 8.99
C ASP A 125 2.17 10.53 8.34
N GLU A 126 3.22 10.03 8.99
CA GLU A 126 4.58 10.10 8.46
C GLU A 126 4.71 9.44 7.09
N PHE A 127 4.09 8.27 6.91
CA PHE A 127 4.10 7.56 5.63
C PHE A 127 3.44 8.38 4.51
N ILE A 128 2.28 8.98 4.80
CA ILE A 128 1.56 9.83 3.84
C ILE A 128 2.36 11.10 3.55
N LYS A 129 2.92 11.74 4.58
CA LYS A 129 3.78 12.93 4.47
C LYS A 129 5.02 12.66 3.63
N ASP A 130 5.69 11.52 3.84
CA ASP A 130 6.81 11.05 3.03
C ASP A 130 6.38 10.92 1.56
N GLY A 131 5.29 10.20 1.33
CA GLY A 131 4.72 9.96 0.01
C GLY A 131 4.38 11.24 -0.76
N LEU A 132 3.65 12.15 -0.12
CA LEU A 132 3.10 13.35 -0.76
C LEU A 132 4.15 14.46 -0.90
N ASN A 133 4.94 14.73 0.14
CA ASN A 133 5.84 15.88 0.17
C ASN A 133 7.28 15.55 -0.24
N TRP A 134 7.82 14.42 0.23
CA TRP A 134 9.25 14.10 0.08
C TRP A 134 9.55 13.20 -1.12
N LEU A 135 8.53 12.47 -1.58
CA LEU A 135 8.61 11.48 -2.64
C LEU A 135 7.77 11.89 -3.87
N ASP A 136 7.70 13.19 -4.15
CA ASP A 136 7.11 13.76 -5.37
C ASP A 136 5.69 13.25 -5.69
N ALA A 137 4.83 13.14 -4.66
CA ALA A 137 3.46 12.62 -4.77
C ALA A 137 3.39 11.22 -5.40
N VAL A 138 4.30 10.32 -5.00
CA VAL A 138 4.28 8.92 -5.41
C VAL A 138 2.95 8.26 -5.03
N PRO A 139 2.38 7.39 -5.89
CA PRO A 139 1.23 6.57 -5.52
C PRO A 139 1.44 5.82 -4.21
N LEU A 140 0.43 5.81 -3.34
CA LEU A 140 0.49 5.19 -2.02
C LEU A 140 -0.36 3.92 -1.97
N SER A 141 0.14 2.92 -1.25
CA SER A 141 -0.58 1.69 -0.91
C SER A 141 -0.49 1.44 0.58
N ILE A 142 -1.63 1.37 1.26
CA ILE A 142 -1.71 1.20 2.72
C ILE A 142 -2.56 -0.05 2.99
N PRO A 143 -2.36 -0.79 4.09
CA PRO A 143 -3.27 -1.89 4.47
C PRO A 143 -4.71 -1.38 4.64
N CYS A 144 -5.68 -2.21 4.28
CA CYS A 144 -7.08 -1.81 4.18
C CYS A 144 -7.67 -1.37 5.54
N GLU A 145 -7.16 -1.90 6.64
CA GLU A 145 -7.60 -1.68 8.01
C GLU A 145 -7.49 -0.21 8.43
N TYR A 146 -6.54 0.55 7.86
CA TYR A 146 -6.39 1.98 8.13
C TYR A 146 -7.47 2.84 7.47
N TYR A 147 -8.13 2.33 6.44
CA TYR A 147 -9.30 2.99 5.86
C TYR A 147 -10.56 2.58 6.61
N PHE A 148 -10.72 1.27 6.79
CA PHE A 148 -11.85 0.66 7.47
C PHE A 148 -11.56 -0.81 7.75
N GLU A 149 -12.06 -1.34 8.88
CA GLU A 149 -11.86 -2.74 9.26
C GLU A 149 -12.26 -3.71 8.14
N PHE A 150 -11.42 -4.73 7.90
CA PHE A 150 -11.68 -5.78 6.93
C PHE A 150 -11.31 -7.14 7.53
N ASP A 151 -12.32 -7.93 7.91
CA ASP A 151 -12.07 -9.27 8.43
C ASP A 151 -11.71 -10.24 7.30
N LEU A 152 -10.44 -10.56 7.13
CA LEU A 152 -10.04 -11.54 6.12
C LEU A 152 -10.47 -12.98 6.47
N GLY A 153 -10.63 -13.29 7.76
CA GLY A 153 -10.81 -14.65 8.29
C GLY A 153 -12.19 -15.27 8.06
N LEU A 154 -13.15 -14.53 7.52
CA LEU A 154 -14.56 -14.95 7.41
C LEU A 154 -15.12 -15.46 8.74
N GLN A 155 -14.61 -14.94 9.86
CA GLN A 155 -15.13 -15.30 11.17
C GLN A 155 -16.46 -14.57 11.35
N ASP A 156 -17.52 -15.21 10.85
CA ASP A 156 -18.89 -14.70 10.97
C ASP A 156 -19.27 -14.58 12.44
N VAL A 157 -19.28 -13.35 12.95
CA VAL A 157 -19.77 -13.03 14.30
C VAL A 157 -20.67 -11.79 14.22
N SER A 158 -21.84 -11.96 13.59
CA SER A 158 -22.95 -11.01 13.49
C SER A 158 -22.72 -9.80 12.59
N ARG A 159 -23.72 -9.48 11.76
CA ARG A 159 -23.79 -8.34 10.81
C ARG A 159 -23.58 -6.93 11.41
N ARG A 160 -23.15 -6.81 12.68
CA ARG A 160 -23.13 -5.56 13.47
C ARG A 160 -21.74 -5.01 13.84
N ARG A 161 -20.62 -5.68 13.55
CA ARG A 161 -19.28 -5.05 13.63
C ARG A 161 -18.91 -4.52 12.25
N TRP A 162 -18.81 -3.23 11.95
CA TRP A 162 -19.30 -2.00 12.57
C TRP A 162 -19.91 -1.23 11.39
N LEU A 163 -21.03 -0.55 11.53
CA LEU A 163 -21.39 0.42 10.49
C LEU A 163 -20.35 1.53 10.53
N PRO A 164 -19.81 1.98 9.38
CA PRO A 164 -18.94 3.14 9.35
C PRO A 164 -19.61 4.29 10.07
N ARG A 165 -18.84 5.00 10.90
CA ARG A 165 -19.34 6.14 11.66
C ARG A 165 -18.35 7.30 11.65
N ILE A 166 -18.89 8.50 11.76
CA ILE A 166 -18.12 9.71 12.09
C ILE A 166 -18.66 10.30 13.39
N GLU A 167 -17.78 10.93 14.16
CA GLU A 167 -18.13 11.64 15.37
C GLU A 167 -18.26 13.15 15.11
N ILE A 168 -19.23 13.82 15.74
CA ILE A 168 -19.50 15.24 15.60
C ILE A 168 -19.45 15.91 16.98
N ARG A 169 -18.34 16.58 17.29
CA ARG A 169 -18.24 17.45 18.47
C ARG A 169 -17.91 18.87 18.05
N ASP A 170 -18.39 19.85 18.80
CA ASP A 170 -18.09 21.27 18.50
C ASP A 170 -16.60 21.60 18.76
N GLU A 171 -15.94 20.83 19.64
CA GLU A 171 -14.52 20.90 19.97
C GLU A 171 -13.67 19.85 19.25
N LEU A 172 -14.25 19.10 18.29
CA LEU A 172 -13.51 18.07 17.56
C LEU A 172 -12.29 18.68 16.87
N VAL A 173 -11.12 18.07 17.00
CA VAL A 173 -9.92 18.44 16.25
C VAL A 173 -9.74 17.52 15.06
N ASP A 174 -9.01 17.99 14.05
CA ASP A 174 -8.85 17.30 12.77
C ASP A 174 -8.25 15.89 12.92
N GLU A 175 -7.35 15.73 13.89
CA GLU A 175 -6.64 14.49 14.25
C GLU A 175 -7.57 13.35 14.74
N ASP A 176 -8.81 13.68 15.14
CA ASP A 176 -9.79 12.71 15.62
C ASP A 176 -10.52 11.96 14.49
N LEU A 177 -10.29 12.35 13.22
CA LEU A 177 -10.97 11.79 12.07
C LEU A 177 -10.34 10.50 11.54
N ASN A 178 -10.92 9.97 10.45
CA ASN A 178 -10.28 8.93 9.64
C ASN A 178 -8.87 9.39 9.23
N VAL A 179 -7.86 8.71 9.77
CA VAL A 179 -6.45 9.09 9.65
C VAL A 179 -6.07 9.26 8.19
N VAL A 180 -6.35 8.27 7.33
CA VAL A 180 -5.93 8.34 5.94
C VAL A 180 -6.53 9.56 5.22
N TYR A 181 -7.82 9.84 5.40
CA TYR A 181 -8.46 11.02 4.84
C TYR A 181 -7.83 12.32 5.34
N ASN A 182 -7.68 12.43 6.66
CA ASN A 182 -7.19 13.61 7.33
C ASN A 182 -5.82 14.02 6.81
N GLU A 183 -4.90 13.05 6.76
CA GLU A 183 -3.50 13.33 6.44
C GLU A 183 -3.32 13.81 5.00
N TYR A 184 -3.94 13.13 4.02
CA TYR A 184 -3.79 13.62 2.64
C TYR A 184 -4.54 14.95 2.41
N ALA A 185 -5.64 15.21 3.13
CA ALA A 185 -6.34 16.47 3.04
C ALA A 185 -5.52 17.62 3.64
N TYR A 186 -4.72 17.33 4.67
CA TYR A 186 -3.81 18.29 5.29
C TYR A 186 -2.64 18.65 4.36
N TYR A 187 -1.95 17.65 3.80
CA TYR A 187 -0.74 17.87 2.99
C TYR A 187 -0.99 18.08 1.50
N GLY A 188 -2.09 17.58 0.96
CA GLY A 188 -2.38 17.60 -0.47
C GLY A 188 -3.06 18.90 -0.92
N PRO A 189 -2.60 19.55 -2.00
CA PRO A 189 -3.34 20.66 -2.58
C PRO A 189 -4.63 20.15 -3.23
N ARG A 190 -5.74 20.88 -3.05
CA ARG A 190 -6.97 20.64 -3.81
C ARG A 190 -6.82 21.04 -5.30
N PRO A 191 -7.48 20.33 -6.23
CA PRO A 191 -8.28 19.12 -6.01
C PRO A 191 -7.40 17.90 -5.76
N PHE A 192 -7.88 16.95 -4.94
CA PHE A 192 -7.11 15.77 -4.53
C PHE A 192 -7.01 14.68 -5.61
N THR A 193 -7.40 14.97 -6.85
CA THR A 193 -7.44 14.01 -7.97
C THR A 193 -6.07 13.49 -8.39
N ASN A 194 -4.99 14.18 -8.00
CA ASN A 194 -3.62 13.75 -8.26
C ASN A 194 -3.10 12.75 -7.22
N ILE A 195 -3.85 12.53 -6.13
CA ILE A 195 -3.50 11.58 -5.09
C ILE A 195 -3.99 10.20 -5.52
N SER A 196 -3.06 9.25 -5.62
CA SER A 196 -3.36 7.86 -5.98
C SER A 196 -3.24 6.98 -4.74
N LEU A 197 -4.37 6.48 -4.25
CA LEU A 197 -4.46 5.63 -3.07
C LEU A 197 -4.87 4.20 -3.43
N SER A 198 -4.16 3.23 -2.87
CA SER A 198 -4.52 1.81 -2.91
C SER A 198 -4.67 1.26 -1.49
N ALA A 199 -5.56 0.29 -1.34
CA ALA A 199 -5.74 -0.47 -0.12
C ALA A 199 -5.32 -1.92 -0.34
N THR A 200 -4.37 -2.41 0.44
CA THR A 200 -3.94 -3.80 0.36
C THR A 200 -4.87 -4.66 1.20
N MET A 201 -5.67 -5.49 0.51
CA MET A 201 -6.66 -6.38 1.15
C MET A 201 -6.02 -7.66 1.67
N VAL A 202 -4.97 -8.14 0.99
CA VAL A 202 -4.28 -9.39 1.28
C VAL A 202 -2.82 -9.29 0.87
N PHE A 203 -1.91 -9.75 1.73
CA PHE A 203 -0.51 -9.99 1.41
C PHE A 203 -0.30 -11.49 1.16
N ILE A 204 0.34 -11.87 0.05
CA ILE A 204 0.72 -13.28 -0.23
C ILE A 204 2.19 -13.40 -0.60
N THR A 205 2.94 -14.22 0.14
CA THR A 205 4.31 -14.59 -0.23
C THR A 205 4.31 -15.82 -1.11
N ILE A 206 4.80 -15.69 -2.34
CA ILE A 206 4.95 -16.79 -3.31
C ILE A 206 6.38 -17.31 -3.26
N HIS A 207 6.54 -18.50 -2.71
CA HIS A 207 7.80 -19.22 -2.79
C HIS A 207 7.88 -20.00 -4.11
N ALA A 208 8.84 -19.69 -4.95
CA ALA A 208 9.05 -20.37 -6.22
C ALA A 208 10.52 -20.43 -6.61
N LYS A 209 10.94 -21.55 -7.22
CA LYS A 209 12.26 -21.65 -7.85
C LYS A 209 12.45 -20.51 -8.86
N ARG A 210 13.63 -19.88 -8.83
CA ARG A 210 13.99 -18.75 -9.70
C ARG A 210 13.63 -18.98 -11.17
N ARG A 211 13.91 -20.17 -11.72
CA ARG A 211 13.59 -20.51 -13.12
C ARG A 211 12.08 -20.45 -13.43
N HIS A 212 11.23 -20.85 -12.49
CA HIS A 212 9.78 -20.82 -12.66
C HIS A 212 9.25 -19.38 -12.53
N ALA A 213 9.80 -18.60 -11.60
CA ALA A 213 9.46 -17.19 -11.44
C ALA A 213 9.82 -16.38 -12.69
N VAL A 214 11.03 -16.56 -13.25
CA VAL A 214 11.43 -15.90 -14.51
C VAL A 214 10.49 -16.30 -15.65
N ALA A 215 10.22 -17.59 -15.80
CA ALA A 215 9.33 -18.10 -16.85
C ALA A 215 7.86 -17.64 -16.71
N SER A 216 7.45 -17.18 -15.53
CA SER A 216 6.09 -16.66 -15.30
C SER A 216 5.90 -15.24 -15.83
N GLY A 217 6.97 -14.43 -15.89
CA GLY A 217 6.89 -13.01 -16.22
C GLY A 217 6.19 -12.14 -15.17
N LEU A 218 5.77 -12.69 -14.04
CA LEU A 218 4.91 -12.00 -13.07
C LEU A 218 5.66 -10.98 -12.18
N PHE A 219 6.97 -11.08 -12.04
CA PHE A 219 7.76 -10.27 -11.09
C PHE A 219 8.82 -9.41 -11.79
N GLY A 220 8.46 -8.82 -12.93
CA GLY A 220 9.38 -8.10 -13.80
C GLY A 220 10.26 -9.04 -14.65
N LEU A 221 10.90 -8.46 -15.67
CA LEU A 221 11.62 -9.23 -16.69
C LEU A 221 12.79 -10.03 -16.11
N LEU A 222 13.44 -9.52 -15.07
CA LEU A 222 14.63 -10.14 -14.46
C LEU A 222 14.46 -10.41 -12.97
N LEU A 223 13.21 -10.53 -12.50
CA LEU A 223 12.87 -10.56 -11.07
C LEU A 223 13.30 -9.28 -10.34
N ASP A 224 13.25 -8.16 -11.06
CA ASP A 224 13.59 -6.82 -10.62
C ASP A 224 12.40 -6.02 -10.11
N ALA A 225 11.20 -6.62 -10.13
CA ALA A 225 10.01 -6.16 -9.42
C ALA A 225 9.45 -7.31 -8.56
N PRO A 226 10.14 -7.70 -7.47
CA PRO A 226 9.80 -8.87 -6.67
C PRO A 226 8.50 -8.72 -5.87
N VAL A 227 7.90 -7.53 -5.86
CA VAL A 227 6.62 -7.23 -5.24
C VAL A 227 5.69 -6.66 -6.30
N GLN A 228 4.44 -7.11 -6.30
CA GLN A 228 3.41 -6.70 -7.25
C GLN A 228 2.12 -6.36 -6.52
N LEU A 229 1.45 -5.29 -6.98
CA LEU A 229 0.09 -4.95 -6.57
C LEU A 229 -0.85 -5.26 -7.73
N VAL A 230 -1.81 -6.13 -7.48
CA VAL A 230 -2.78 -6.61 -8.48
C VAL A 230 -4.17 -6.16 -8.06
N ASP A 231 -4.99 -5.69 -9.01
CA ASP A 231 -6.39 -5.37 -8.73
C ASP A 231 -7.13 -6.60 -8.19
N PHE A 232 -7.93 -6.39 -7.14
CA PHE A 232 -8.61 -7.50 -6.45
C PHE A 232 -9.58 -8.26 -7.36
N ASP A 233 -10.07 -7.62 -8.43
CA ASP A 233 -10.99 -8.18 -9.41
C ASP A 233 -10.30 -8.70 -10.68
N ASP A 234 -8.98 -8.55 -10.81
CA ASP A 234 -8.17 -9.12 -11.88
C ASP A 234 -7.89 -10.61 -11.64
N GLU A 235 -8.97 -11.39 -11.81
CA GLU A 235 -8.97 -12.83 -11.59
C GLU A 235 -7.94 -13.54 -12.46
N GLN A 236 -7.69 -13.05 -13.67
CA GLN A 236 -6.73 -13.65 -14.59
C GLN A 236 -5.30 -13.57 -14.03
N ASN A 237 -4.88 -12.39 -13.58
CA ASN A 237 -3.56 -12.23 -12.95
C ASN A 237 -3.47 -13.00 -11.63
N ILE A 238 -4.49 -12.94 -10.77
CA ILE A 238 -4.52 -13.69 -9.50
C ILE A 238 -4.35 -15.20 -9.76
N ARG A 239 -5.03 -15.74 -10.78
CA ARG A 239 -4.88 -17.16 -11.19
C ARG A 239 -3.48 -17.47 -11.71
N SER A 240 -2.82 -16.54 -12.41
CA SER A 240 -1.42 -16.73 -12.82
C SER A 240 -0.46 -16.80 -11.61
N PHE A 241 -0.66 -15.98 -10.58
CA PHE A 241 0.08 -16.07 -9.33
C PHE A 241 -0.20 -17.38 -8.59
N HIS A 242 -1.45 -17.83 -8.54
CA HIS A 242 -1.81 -19.13 -7.96
C HIS A 242 -1.14 -20.29 -8.70
N ALA A 243 -1.14 -20.27 -10.05
CA ALA A 243 -0.49 -21.29 -10.85
C ALA A 243 1.05 -21.31 -10.64
N LEU A 244 1.68 -20.15 -10.42
CA LEU A 244 3.10 -20.11 -10.04
C LEU A 244 3.33 -20.73 -8.66
N PHE A 245 2.46 -20.43 -7.69
CA PHE A 245 2.50 -21.03 -6.36
C PHE A 245 2.38 -22.56 -6.41
N GLU A 246 1.47 -23.12 -7.22
CA GLU A 246 1.28 -24.58 -7.32
C GLU A 246 2.46 -25.33 -7.96
N ARG A 247 3.38 -24.63 -8.66
CA ARG A 247 4.54 -25.27 -9.30
C ARG A 247 5.61 -25.79 -8.34
N ASP A 248 5.66 -25.32 -7.10
CA ASP A 248 6.57 -25.85 -6.10
C ASP A 248 5.86 -26.82 -5.15
N MET A 249 6.34 -28.07 -5.10
CA MET A 249 5.72 -29.09 -4.25
C MET A 249 5.78 -28.77 -2.75
N HIS A 250 6.75 -27.96 -2.31
CA HIS A 250 6.87 -27.53 -0.91
C HIS A 250 5.71 -26.61 -0.49
N ASN A 251 5.09 -25.93 -1.45
CA ASN A 251 3.97 -25.03 -1.18
C ASN A 251 2.71 -25.78 -0.70
N ARG A 252 2.62 -27.10 -0.92
CA ARG A 252 1.56 -27.94 -0.34
C ARG A 252 1.54 -27.94 1.20
N LYS A 253 2.64 -27.60 1.86
CA LYS A 253 2.76 -27.50 3.32
C LYS A 253 2.35 -26.12 3.87
N ARG A 254 2.12 -25.13 2.98
CA ARG A 254 1.77 -23.74 3.31
C ARG A 254 0.25 -23.57 3.35
N THR A 255 -0.38 -24.20 4.34
CA THR A 255 -1.85 -24.27 4.48
C THR A 255 -2.51 -22.90 4.50
N GLU A 256 -1.93 -21.92 5.17
CA GLU A 256 -2.51 -20.57 5.24
C GLU A 256 -2.51 -19.89 3.89
N VAL A 257 -1.43 -20.01 3.11
CA VAL A 257 -1.38 -19.47 1.73
C VAL A 257 -2.39 -20.17 0.82
N ILE A 258 -2.60 -21.48 0.96
CA ILE A 258 -3.64 -22.21 0.22
C ILE A 258 -5.04 -21.69 0.57
N LYS A 259 -5.31 -21.43 1.85
CA LYS A 259 -6.57 -20.84 2.30
C LYS A 259 -6.75 -19.43 1.73
N LEU A 260 -5.70 -18.60 1.75
CA LEU A 260 -5.73 -17.26 1.15
C LEU A 260 -6.07 -17.30 -0.33
N PHE A 261 -5.43 -18.17 -1.13
CA PHE A 261 -5.77 -18.33 -2.55
C PHE A 261 -7.22 -18.80 -2.76
N SER A 262 -7.68 -19.75 -1.93
CA SER A 262 -9.06 -20.23 -1.99
C SER A 262 -10.07 -19.12 -1.66
N LEU A 263 -9.73 -18.26 -0.70
CA LEU A 263 -10.53 -17.12 -0.30
C LEU A 263 -10.58 -16.05 -1.38
N ILE A 264 -9.43 -15.54 -1.86
CA ILE A 264 -9.39 -14.43 -2.83
C ILE A 264 -9.99 -14.80 -4.19
N LEU A 265 -9.97 -16.09 -4.55
CA LEU A 265 -10.61 -16.60 -5.76
C LEU A 265 -12.11 -16.93 -5.54
N SER A 266 -12.62 -16.79 -4.32
CA SER A 266 -14.03 -17.04 -4.02
C SER A 266 -14.92 -15.83 -4.39
N PRO A 267 -16.17 -16.06 -4.82
CA PRO A 267 -17.13 -14.97 -5.05
C PRO A 267 -17.42 -14.14 -3.78
N ILE A 268 -17.32 -14.76 -2.60
CA ILE A 268 -17.58 -14.11 -1.31
C ILE A 268 -16.56 -12.99 -1.07
N PHE A 269 -15.28 -13.23 -1.36
CA PHE A 269 -14.24 -12.22 -1.21
C PHE A 269 -14.55 -10.98 -2.05
N ARG A 270 -14.90 -11.15 -3.33
CA ARG A 270 -15.28 -10.03 -4.21
C ARG A 270 -16.44 -9.22 -3.63
N SER A 271 -17.49 -9.88 -3.17
CA SER A 271 -18.65 -9.19 -2.57
C SER A 271 -18.28 -8.41 -1.32
N ARG A 272 -17.37 -8.94 -0.49
CA ARG A 272 -16.92 -8.27 0.74
C ARG A 272 -16.03 -7.07 0.45
N VAL A 273 -15.14 -7.18 -0.54
CA VAL A 273 -14.30 -6.04 -0.96
C VAL A 273 -15.17 -4.93 -1.56
N GLN A 274 -16.24 -5.27 -2.28
CA GLN A 274 -17.20 -4.29 -2.80
C GLN A 274 -17.96 -3.57 -1.67
N ASP A 275 -18.52 -4.30 -0.71
CA ASP A 275 -19.16 -3.74 0.49
C ASP A 275 -18.19 -2.85 1.30
N TRP A 276 -16.95 -3.31 1.48
CA TRP A 276 -15.89 -2.52 2.11
C TRP A 276 -15.58 -1.24 1.33
N THR A 277 -15.55 -1.30 0.00
CA THR A 277 -15.28 -0.12 -0.84
C THR A 277 -16.38 0.93 -0.70
N GLU A 278 -17.66 0.51 -0.68
CA GLU A 278 -18.80 1.42 -0.46
C GLU A 278 -18.72 2.10 0.91
N LYS A 279 -18.29 1.36 1.95
CA LYS A 279 -18.10 1.87 3.31
C LYS A 279 -16.96 2.89 3.39
N VAL A 280 -15.83 2.63 2.73
CA VAL A 280 -14.71 3.56 2.65
C VAL A 280 -15.09 4.82 1.88
N ASP A 281 -15.78 4.69 0.74
CA ASP A 281 -16.27 5.84 -0.02
C ASP A 281 -17.21 6.72 0.82
N TRP A 282 -18.10 6.10 1.61
CA TRP A 282 -18.97 6.82 2.53
C TRP A 282 -18.16 7.55 3.62
N LEU A 283 -17.17 6.91 4.23
CA LEU A 283 -16.31 7.52 5.25
C LEU A 283 -15.52 8.71 4.69
N MET A 284 -14.94 8.57 3.50
CA MET A 284 -14.22 9.66 2.83
C MET A 284 -15.15 10.87 2.60
N MET A 285 -16.37 10.63 2.12
CA MET A 285 -17.38 11.67 1.89
C MET A 285 -17.88 12.32 3.19
N ALA A 286 -18.17 11.53 4.22
CA ALA A 286 -18.63 11.99 5.52
C ALA A 286 -17.57 12.82 6.24
N THR A 287 -16.32 12.37 6.17
CA THR A 287 -15.18 13.11 6.71
C THR A 287 -14.97 14.41 5.93
N ALA A 288 -15.05 14.40 4.60
CA ALA A 288 -14.98 15.60 3.77
C ALA A 288 -16.06 16.64 4.12
N TRP A 289 -17.29 16.17 4.31
CA TRP A 289 -18.41 17.01 4.72
C TRP A 289 -18.15 17.63 6.10
N LEU A 290 -17.65 16.84 7.05
CA LEU A 290 -17.38 17.31 8.41
C LEU A 290 -16.27 18.37 8.41
N ARG A 291 -15.16 18.16 7.69
CA ARG A 291 -14.12 19.18 7.55
C ARG A 291 -14.67 20.49 6.98
N ALA A 292 -15.50 20.40 5.95
CA ALA A 292 -16.10 21.55 5.31
C ALA A 292 -17.09 22.28 6.24
N LYS A 293 -17.87 21.54 7.04
CA LYS A 293 -18.76 22.08 8.08
C LYS A 293 -17.96 22.83 9.16
N MET A 294 -16.81 22.29 9.57
CA MET A 294 -15.92 22.90 10.56
C MET A 294 -15.04 24.02 9.98
N LYS A 295 -15.09 24.25 8.66
CA LYS A 295 -14.30 25.27 7.94
C LYS A 295 -12.79 25.10 8.12
N TRP A 296 -12.31 23.86 8.18
CA TRP A 296 -10.87 23.59 8.24
C TRP A 296 -10.16 23.86 6.91
N GLU A 297 -8.84 23.94 6.97
CA GLU A 297 -8.01 24.14 5.80
C GLU A 297 -8.16 22.99 4.79
N ASN A 298 -7.96 23.33 3.51
CA ASN A 298 -8.04 22.41 2.37
C ASN A 298 -9.36 21.60 2.27
N CYS A 299 -10.46 22.05 2.88
CA CYS A 299 -11.76 21.40 2.73
C CYS A 299 -12.45 21.74 1.39
N ILE A 300 -13.47 20.95 1.02
CA ILE A 300 -14.34 21.20 -0.14
C ILE A 300 -15.47 22.14 0.30
N PRO A 301 -15.45 23.43 -0.08
CA PRO A 301 -16.33 24.43 0.51
C PRO A 301 -17.79 24.24 0.11
N PHE A 302 -18.69 24.73 0.96
CA PHE A 302 -20.10 24.92 0.62
C PHE A 302 -20.33 26.38 0.19
N ASP A 303 -21.19 26.58 -0.81
CA ASP A 303 -21.72 27.91 -1.16
C ASP A 303 -22.84 28.37 -0.20
N GLY A 304 -23.29 27.50 0.72
CA GLY A 304 -24.40 27.73 1.63
C GLY A 304 -24.31 26.87 2.90
N ASP A 305 -25.47 26.49 3.44
CA ASP A 305 -25.57 25.68 4.65
C ASP A 305 -25.03 24.24 4.41
N PRO A 306 -24.05 23.74 5.19
CA PRO A 306 -23.58 22.36 5.09
C PRO A 306 -24.70 21.31 5.17
N PHE A 307 -25.77 21.60 5.93
CA PHE A 307 -26.91 20.68 6.06
C PHE A 307 -27.77 20.61 4.79
N SER A 308 -27.62 21.57 3.85
CA SER A 308 -28.25 21.47 2.53
C SER A 308 -27.56 20.45 1.60
N ALA A 309 -26.30 20.11 1.87
CA ALA A 309 -25.57 19.09 1.14
C ALA A 309 -25.83 17.68 1.69
N TRP A 310 -25.89 17.57 3.02
CA TRP A 310 -26.20 16.34 3.72
C TRP A 310 -26.71 16.66 5.12
N ASN A 311 -27.90 16.17 5.45
CA ASN A 311 -28.54 16.34 6.76
C ASN A 311 -28.68 14.97 7.45
N PRO A 312 -27.63 14.47 8.11
CA PRO A 312 -27.69 13.16 8.73
C PRO A 312 -28.56 13.14 9.99
N ILE A 313 -29.18 11.99 10.25
CA ILE A 313 -29.68 11.61 11.57
C ILE A 313 -28.48 11.37 12.47
N ILE A 314 -28.47 12.08 13.58
CA ILE A 314 -27.39 12.08 14.57
C ILE A 314 -27.87 11.32 15.80
N ASP A 315 -27.08 10.33 16.22
CA ASP A 315 -27.29 9.63 17.48
C ASP A 315 -26.54 10.36 18.59
N GLU A 316 -27.28 10.87 19.58
CA GLU A 316 -26.71 11.55 20.74
C GLU A 316 -26.59 10.59 21.93
N PHE A 317 -25.39 10.49 22.49
CA PHE A 317 -25.09 9.63 23.63
C PHE A 317 -25.09 10.43 24.95
N PRO A 318 -25.33 9.78 26.10
CA PRO A 318 -25.39 10.47 27.40
C PRO A 318 -24.11 11.19 27.82
N ASP A 319 -22.96 10.83 27.23
CA ASP A 319 -21.66 11.45 27.44
C ASP A 319 -21.41 12.68 26.53
N GLY A 320 -22.43 13.10 25.76
CA GLY A 320 -22.35 14.24 24.86
C GLY A 320 -21.73 13.91 23.50
N ARG A 321 -21.32 12.66 23.26
CA ARG A 321 -20.89 12.22 21.93
C ARG A 321 -22.07 12.23 20.99
N ARG A 322 -21.83 12.68 19.77
CA ARG A 322 -22.81 12.66 18.69
C ARG A 322 -22.20 11.90 17.54
N GLU A 323 -22.82 10.82 17.11
CA GLU A 323 -22.29 9.98 16.05
C GLU A 323 -23.28 9.90 14.88
N VAL A 324 -22.72 9.78 13.68
CA VAL A 324 -23.49 9.52 12.47
C VAL A 324 -23.03 8.19 11.91
N TYR A 325 -23.96 7.25 11.79
CA TYR A 325 -23.72 5.94 11.20
C TYR A 325 -24.17 5.89 9.75
N MET A 326 -23.43 5.17 8.90
CA MET A 326 -23.88 4.82 7.55
C MET A 326 -25.15 3.94 7.64
N GLY A 327 -26.19 4.26 6.87
CA GLY A 327 -27.41 3.45 6.84
C GLY A 327 -27.21 2.07 6.19
N ASP A 328 -27.85 1.07 6.78
CA ASP A 328 -27.72 -0.37 6.45
C ASP A 328 -28.58 -0.85 5.26
N GLY A 329 -29.00 0.06 4.39
CA GLY A 329 -29.56 -0.24 3.08
C GLY A 329 -31.07 -0.46 3.03
N GLU A 330 -31.76 -0.63 4.17
CA GLU A 330 -33.23 -0.75 4.17
C GLU A 330 -33.94 0.63 4.18
N ASP A 331 -33.40 1.63 4.88
CA ASP A 331 -34.07 2.94 5.03
C ASP A 331 -33.39 4.11 4.29
N ASN A 332 -32.30 3.88 3.55
CA ASN A 332 -31.47 4.94 2.93
C ASN A 332 -31.01 6.06 3.88
N VAL A 333 -31.13 5.86 5.19
CA VAL A 333 -30.76 6.83 6.22
C VAL A 333 -29.27 7.15 6.11
N ASN A 334 -28.91 8.42 6.29
CA ASN A 334 -27.53 8.91 6.29
C ASN A 334 -26.74 8.61 5.00
N ARG A 335 -27.42 8.43 3.85
CA ARG A 335 -26.79 8.38 2.52
C ARG A 335 -26.72 9.77 1.90
N PHE A 336 -25.71 9.98 1.07
CA PHE A 336 -25.53 11.22 0.31
C PHE A 336 -26.43 11.25 -0.92
N ASP A 337 -27.14 12.36 -1.12
CA ASP A 337 -27.86 12.62 -2.36
C ASP A 337 -26.87 12.81 -3.52
N HIS A 338 -26.94 11.91 -4.51
CA HIS A 338 -26.01 11.91 -5.64
C HIS A 338 -26.25 13.05 -6.64
N ASP A 339 -27.40 13.71 -6.57
CA ASP A 339 -27.73 14.85 -7.42
C ASP A 339 -27.36 16.20 -6.77
N ASN A 340 -26.97 16.19 -5.49
CA ASN A 340 -26.56 17.40 -4.78
C ASN A 340 -25.25 17.98 -5.37
N PRO A 341 -25.17 19.30 -5.68
CA PRO A 341 -23.99 19.90 -6.28
C PRO A 341 -22.68 19.69 -5.51
N TRP A 342 -22.72 19.78 -4.17
CA TRP A 342 -21.54 19.56 -3.35
C TRP A 342 -21.13 18.09 -3.38
N VAL A 343 -22.07 17.15 -3.34
CA VAL A 343 -21.78 15.71 -3.43
C VAL A 343 -21.14 15.37 -4.78
N ILE A 344 -21.64 15.94 -5.88
CA ILE A 344 -21.08 15.78 -7.21
C ILE A 344 -19.64 16.33 -7.26
N GLN A 345 -19.39 17.49 -6.65
CA GLN A 345 -18.06 18.09 -6.57
C GLN A 345 -17.12 17.22 -5.73
N ALA A 346 -17.53 16.82 -4.53
CA ALA A 346 -16.75 15.98 -3.65
C ALA A 346 -16.35 14.67 -4.33
N LYS A 347 -17.29 13.95 -4.98
CA LYS A 347 -16.99 12.74 -5.75
C LYS A 347 -16.02 12.94 -6.93
N LYS A 348 -15.91 14.16 -7.47
CA LYS A 348 -14.96 14.51 -8.52
C LYS A 348 -13.58 14.84 -7.99
N GLU A 349 -13.51 15.43 -6.80
CA GLU A 349 -12.25 15.91 -6.22
C GLU A 349 -11.56 14.90 -5.32
N LEU A 350 -12.33 14.05 -4.62
CA LEU A 350 -11.79 13.07 -3.69
C LEU A 350 -11.03 11.95 -4.42
N PRO A 351 -9.90 11.47 -3.86
CA PRO A 351 -9.20 10.33 -4.41
C PRO A 351 -10.05 9.07 -4.23
N ARG A 352 -9.98 8.17 -5.21
CA ARG A 352 -10.61 6.84 -5.10
C ARG A 352 -9.60 5.84 -4.58
N VAL A 353 -9.96 5.14 -3.51
CA VAL A 353 -9.16 4.06 -2.96
C VAL A 353 -9.34 2.81 -3.82
N ARG A 354 -8.24 2.24 -4.32
CA ARG A 354 -8.28 1.02 -5.14
C ARG A 354 -7.92 -0.20 -4.31
N PRO A 355 -8.82 -1.18 -4.11
CA PRO A 355 -8.49 -2.41 -3.43
C PRO A 355 -7.52 -3.27 -4.28
N LYS A 356 -6.45 -3.76 -3.65
CA LYS A 356 -5.38 -4.53 -4.29
C LYS A 356 -5.02 -5.76 -3.47
N ILE A 357 -4.44 -6.76 -4.13
CA ILE A 357 -3.76 -7.89 -3.52
C ILE A 357 -2.26 -7.71 -3.77
N LEU A 358 -1.46 -7.81 -2.70
CA LEU A 358 -0.02 -7.69 -2.77
C LEU A 358 0.62 -9.08 -2.82
N PHE A 359 1.45 -9.31 -3.83
CA PHE A 359 2.23 -10.53 -3.98
C PHE A 359 3.73 -10.23 -3.82
N MET A 360 4.43 -11.01 -3.01
CA MET A 360 5.88 -10.95 -2.85
C MET A 360 6.53 -12.27 -3.27
N LEU A 361 7.53 -12.20 -4.14
CA LEU A 361 8.30 -13.36 -4.58
C LEU A 361 9.42 -13.70 -3.60
N CYS A 362 9.46 -14.97 -3.17
CA CYS A 362 10.62 -15.58 -2.55
C CYS A 362 11.23 -16.65 -3.45
N THR A 363 12.54 -16.56 -3.73
CA THR A 363 13.29 -17.55 -4.50
C THR A 363 14.42 -18.22 -3.72
N ASP A 364 14.53 -17.94 -2.42
CA ASP A 364 15.57 -18.54 -1.57
C ASP A 364 15.13 -19.93 -1.11
N ASP A 365 16.07 -20.75 -0.66
CA ASP A 365 15.78 -22.08 -0.10
C ASP A 365 15.20 -21.92 1.32
N CYS A 366 13.90 -21.72 1.41
CA CYS A 366 13.16 -21.63 2.67
C CYS A 366 12.83 -23.03 3.19
N ASP A 367 13.19 -23.32 4.44
CA ASP A 367 12.75 -24.54 5.09
C ASP A 367 11.27 -24.46 5.48
N VAL A 368 10.41 -25.19 4.76
CA VAL A 368 8.98 -25.30 5.06
C VAL A 368 8.69 -26.21 6.28
N ASP A 369 9.70 -26.94 6.77
CA ASP A 369 9.58 -27.87 7.91
C ASP A 369 9.93 -27.24 9.27
N GLY A 370 10.27 -25.94 9.29
CA GLY A 370 10.44 -25.20 10.54
C GLY A 370 11.71 -25.56 11.33
N ASN A 371 12.72 -26.21 10.73
CA ASN A 371 14.03 -26.34 11.37
C ASN A 371 14.78 -25.01 11.20
N VAL A 372 14.45 -24.07 12.08
CA VAL A 372 15.04 -22.72 12.10
C VAL A 372 16.53 -22.82 12.41
N GLY A 373 17.36 -22.70 11.36
CA GLY A 373 18.82 -22.71 11.52
C GLY A 373 19.62 -21.91 10.48
N MET A 374 19.02 -21.25 9.50
CA MET A 374 19.78 -20.73 8.34
C MET A 374 19.51 -19.27 7.93
N VAL A 375 18.69 -18.52 8.66
CA VAL A 375 18.58 -17.07 8.44
C VAL A 375 18.83 -16.36 9.76
N PRO A 376 19.84 -15.47 9.85
CA PRO A 376 20.02 -14.65 11.03
C PRO A 376 18.69 -13.98 11.39
N SER A 377 18.37 -13.90 12.68
CA SER A 377 17.31 -13.00 13.13
C SER A 377 17.55 -11.63 12.48
N VAL A 378 16.48 -11.01 11.98
CA VAL A 378 16.57 -9.61 11.61
C VAL A 378 16.95 -8.91 12.91
N GLN A 379 18.18 -8.40 13.00
CA GLN A 379 18.56 -7.63 14.17
C GLN A 379 17.65 -6.43 14.19
N HIS A 380 16.74 -6.36 15.17
CA HIS A 380 16.02 -5.12 15.45
C HIS A 380 17.10 -4.05 15.64
N PRO A 381 17.08 -2.95 14.87
CA PRO A 381 17.92 -1.82 15.17
C PRO A 381 17.62 -1.44 16.62
N VAL A 382 18.57 -1.73 17.52
CA VAL A 382 18.54 -1.13 18.85
C VAL A 382 18.48 0.37 18.58
N ALA A 383 17.46 1.03 19.11
CA ALA A 383 17.30 2.48 19.06
C ALA A 383 18.57 3.15 19.62
N ARG A 384 19.58 3.29 18.76
CA ARG A 384 20.72 4.15 19.00
C ARG A 384 20.33 5.46 18.38
N ASN A 385 20.20 6.47 19.24
CA ASN A 385 20.17 7.88 18.93
C ASN A 385 21.49 8.34 18.26
N ASP A 386 21.99 7.61 17.26
CA ASP A 386 23.13 8.03 16.46
C ASP A 386 22.57 8.88 15.31
N PHE A 387 22.24 10.13 15.66
CA PHE A 387 22.05 11.22 14.72
C PHE A 387 23.26 11.27 13.77
N PHE A 388 23.10 10.81 12.54
CA PHE A 388 23.90 11.31 11.43
C PHE A 388 23.11 12.43 10.78
N GLU A 389 23.29 13.64 11.33
CA GLU A 389 23.17 14.86 10.55
C GLU A 389 24.12 14.71 9.34
N VAL A 390 23.57 14.36 8.18
CA VAL A 390 24.26 14.61 6.92
C VAL A 390 24.12 16.10 6.65
N SER A 391 24.95 16.88 7.35
CA SER A 391 25.20 18.27 6.97
C SER A 391 26.09 18.27 5.71
N SER A 392 25.65 19.03 4.71
CA SER A 392 26.37 19.43 3.49
C SER A 392 26.54 18.39 2.36
N TYR A 393 25.77 18.60 1.29
CA TYR A 393 25.98 18.07 -0.06
C TYR A 393 26.95 18.96 -0.86
N GLU A 394 28.20 19.15 -0.40
CA GLU A 394 29.16 20.00 -1.12
C GLU A 394 30.38 19.29 -1.72
N HIS A 395 30.52 17.96 -1.63
CA HIS A 395 31.64 17.26 -2.27
C HIS A 395 31.23 16.02 -3.10
N LEU A 396 30.46 16.26 -4.17
CA LEU A 396 30.42 15.38 -5.35
C LEU A 396 30.43 16.18 -6.66
#